data_AF-A0A176YZ29-F1
#
_entry.id   AF-A0A176YZ29-F1
#
_cell.length_a   1.000
_cell.length_b   1.000
_cell.length_c   1.000
_cell.angle_alpha   90.00
_cell.angle_beta   90.00
_cell.angle_gamma   90.00
#
_symmetry.space_group_name_H-M   'P 1'
#
loop_
_entity.id
_entity.type
_entity.pdbx_description
1 polymer ?
#
loop_
_entity_poly.entity_id
_entity_poly.type
_entity_poly.pdbx_seq_one_letter_code
_entity_poly.pdbx_strand_id
1 'polypeptide(L)'
;MMTIRMPSLAVIALLRFCIEANAQALCPEVMRLRSEAQEAQKQSRTVPALERCYMYNRVSAAWGAVVQYANNNRESCNISIPSLDDFERYHREALEARHNVCAGRPIRPYPPDIILR
;
A
#
# COMPACT_ATOMS: atom_id res chain seq x y z
N MET A 1 -40.84 -14.96 -63.83
CA MET A 1 -39.97 -15.42 -62.73
C MET A 1 -39.31 -14.19 -62.13
N MET A 2 -39.70 -13.82 -60.91
CA MET A 2 -39.30 -12.55 -60.26
C MET A 2 -38.33 -12.89 -59.13
N THR A 3 -37.05 -12.55 -59.30
CA THR A 3 -35.99 -12.84 -58.34
C THR A 3 -35.84 -11.65 -57.41
N ILE A 4 -36.41 -11.72 -56.21
CA ILE A 4 -36.27 -10.70 -55.16
C ILE A 4 -34.93 -10.93 -54.47
N ARG A 5 -34.00 -9.99 -54.59
CA ARG A 5 -32.75 -9.98 -53.82
C ARG A 5 -33.01 -9.30 -52.48
N MET A 6 -32.96 -10.06 -51.39
CA MET A 6 -32.95 -9.50 -50.03
C MET A 6 -31.55 -9.00 -49.68
N PRO A 7 -31.37 -7.77 -49.15
CA PRO A 7 -30.09 -7.34 -48.62
C PRO A 7 -29.95 -7.80 -47.17
N SER A 8 -28.91 -8.58 -46.90
CA SER A 8 -28.50 -8.98 -45.56
C SER A 8 -27.91 -7.75 -44.84
N LEU A 9 -28.63 -7.18 -43.87
CA LEU A 9 -28.13 -6.07 -43.04
C LEU A 9 -27.13 -6.60 -42.02
N ALA A 10 -25.84 -6.35 -42.23
CA ALA A 10 -24.79 -6.63 -41.27
C ALA A 10 -24.84 -5.60 -40.12
N VAL A 11 -25.18 -6.07 -38.91
CA VAL A 11 -25.17 -5.26 -37.69
C VAL A 11 -23.73 -5.15 -37.20
N ILE A 12 -23.11 -3.97 -37.35
CA ILE A 12 -21.80 -3.69 -36.78
C ILE A 12 -22.00 -3.30 -35.31
N ALA A 13 -21.73 -4.24 -34.40
CA ALA A 13 -21.66 -3.95 -32.97
C ALA A 13 -20.37 -3.16 -32.68
N LEU A 14 -20.50 -1.86 -32.43
CA LEU A 14 -19.39 -1.03 -31.95
C LEU A 14 -19.14 -1.37 -30.47
N LEU A 15 -18.16 -2.24 -30.23
CA LEU A 15 -17.58 -2.42 -28.91
C LEU A 15 -16.92 -1.11 -28.48
N ARG A 16 -17.59 -0.39 -27.58
CA ARG A 16 -17.04 0.76 -26.86
C ARG A 16 -15.93 0.22 -25.95
N PHE A 17 -14.70 0.19 -26.45
CA PHE A 17 -13.53 0.03 -25.59
C PHE A 17 -13.36 1.34 -24.82
N CYS A 18 -13.85 1.37 -23.58
CA CYS A 18 -13.41 2.35 -22.61
C CYS A 18 -11.91 2.11 -22.41
N ILE A 19 -11.10 2.94 -23.06
CA ILE A 19 -9.69 3.07 -22.70
C ILE A 19 -9.73 3.67 -21.30
N GLU A 20 -9.49 2.85 -20.28
CA GLU A 20 -9.11 3.35 -18.97
C GLU A 20 -7.78 4.08 -19.19
N ALA A 21 -7.88 5.38 -19.48
CA ALA A 21 -6.77 6.27 -19.31
C ALA A 21 -6.39 6.12 -17.84
N ASN A 22 -5.27 5.42 -17.60
CA ASN A 22 -4.60 5.42 -16.31
C ASN A 22 -4.40 6.88 -15.93
N ALA A 23 -5.34 7.43 -15.16
CA ALA A 23 -5.21 8.74 -14.56
C ALA A 23 -3.87 8.69 -13.83
N GLN A 24 -2.96 9.62 -14.17
CA GLN A 24 -1.78 9.86 -13.35
C GLN A 24 -2.24 9.77 -11.89
N ALA A 25 -1.66 8.84 -11.10
CA ALA A 25 -2.08 8.66 -9.72
C ALA A 25 -2.07 10.04 -9.07
N LEU A 26 -3.25 10.52 -8.63
CA LEU A 26 -3.48 11.92 -8.29
C LEU A 26 -2.44 12.43 -7.28
N CYS A 27 -1.89 11.50 -6.48
CA CYS A 27 -0.76 11.74 -5.60
C CYS A 27 0.26 10.60 -5.69
N PRO A 28 1.31 10.71 -6.53
CA PRO A 28 2.38 9.71 -6.58
C PRO A 28 3.21 9.69 -5.29
N GLU A 29 3.19 10.79 -4.53
CA GLU A 29 3.97 10.96 -3.32
C GLU A 29 3.54 10.02 -2.18
N VAL A 30 2.24 9.76 -2.01
CA VAL A 30 1.77 8.79 -0.99
C VAL A 30 2.25 7.37 -1.33
N MET A 31 2.35 7.03 -2.62
CA MET A 31 2.87 5.75 -3.09
C MET A 31 4.38 5.65 -2.90
N ARG A 32 5.12 6.74 -3.14
CA ARG A 32 6.57 6.83 -2.88
C ARG A 32 6.85 6.62 -1.40
N LEU A 33 6.21 7.39 -0.52
CA LEU A 33 6.37 7.30 0.93
C LEU A 33 5.99 5.91 1.46
N ARG A 34 4.91 5.32 0.96
CA ARG A 34 4.50 3.96 1.33
C ARG A 34 5.57 2.93 0.96
N SER A 35 6.12 3.03 -0.26
CA SER A 35 7.18 2.13 -0.71
C SER A 35 8.43 2.27 0.15
N GLU A 36 8.83 3.49 0.49
CA GLU A 36 9.96 3.76 1.39
C GLU A 36 9.74 3.21 2.81
N ALA A 37 8.54 3.36 3.36
CA ALA A 37 8.19 2.80 4.65
C ALA A 37 8.23 1.26 4.65
N GLN A 38 7.77 0.63 3.56
CA GLN A 38 7.84 -0.82 3.37
C GLN A 38 9.29 -1.31 3.24
N GLU A 39 10.13 -0.60 2.47
CA GLU A 39 11.56 -0.95 2.34
C GLU A 39 12.31 -0.77 3.66
N ALA A 40 12.06 0.33 4.39
CA ALA A 40 12.61 0.51 5.73
C ALA A 40 12.22 -0.65 6.66
N GLN A 41 10.96 -1.11 6.57
CA GLN A 41 10.49 -2.25 7.37
C GLN A 41 11.21 -3.54 6.98
N LYS A 42 11.41 -3.82 5.69
CA LYS A 42 12.19 -4.99 5.23
C LYS A 42 13.62 -4.94 5.76
N GLN A 43 14.31 -3.80 5.58
CA GLN A 43 15.68 -3.60 6.05
C GLN A 43 15.81 -3.75 7.57
N SER A 44 14.81 -3.30 8.35
CA SER A 44 14.83 -3.44 9.81
C SER A 44 14.88 -4.89 10.31
N ARG A 45 14.47 -5.85 9.49
CA ARG A 45 14.47 -7.29 9.80
C ARG A 45 15.80 -7.97 9.49
N THR A 46 16.62 -7.37 8.63
CA THR A 46 17.89 -7.96 8.15
C THR A 46 19.11 -7.44 8.91
N VAL A 47 18.97 -6.39 9.71
CA VAL A 47 20.10 -5.82 10.48
C VAL A 47 20.43 -6.60 11.76
N PRO A 48 21.69 -6.52 12.25
CA PRO A 48 22.09 -7.06 13.54
C PRO A 48 21.25 -6.53 14.70
N ALA A 49 21.13 -7.31 15.78
CA ALA A 49 20.28 -6.96 16.92
C ALA A 49 20.59 -5.57 17.52
N LEU A 50 21.88 -5.21 17.59
CA LEU A 50 22.34 -3.92 18.11
C LEU A 50 21.81 -2.71 17.31
N GLU A 51 21.55 -2.89 16.00
CA GLU A 51 21.09 -1.84 15.09
C GLU A 51 19.55 -1.81 14.94
N ARG A 52 18.85 -2.83 15.44
CA ARG A 52 17.40 -2.96 15.23
C ARG A 52 16.62 -1.78 15.80
N CYS A 53 16.95 -1.30 17.01
CA CYS A 53 16.23 -0.15 17.58
C CYS A 53 16.36 1.09 16.69
N TYR A 54 17.56 1.37 16.17
CA TYR A 54 17.77 2.46 15.22
C TYR A 54 16.94 2.29 13.95
N MET A 55 16.89 1.07 13.40
CA MET A 55 16.11 0.81 12.20
C MET A 55 14.59 0.91 12.45
N TYR A 56 14.08 0.40 13.56
CA TYR A 56 12.67 0.53 13.90
C TYR A 56 12.24 1.96 14.23
N ASN A 57 13.15 2.83 14.69
CA ASN A 57 12.91 4.28 14.73
C ASN A 57 12.63 4.81 13.32
N ARG A 58 13.46 4.47 12.32
CA ARG A 58 13.27 4.87 10.92
C ARG A 58 11.96 4.34 10.34
N VAL A 59 11.59 3.10 10.63
CA VAL A 59 10.30 2.50 10.20
C VAL A 59 9.12 3.30 10.75
N SER A 60 9.12 3.60 12.06
CA SER A 60 8.04 4.36 12.69
C SER A 60 7.93 5.78 12.11
N ALA A 61 9.05 6.43 11.84
CA ALA A 61 9.09 7.76 11.23
C ALA A 61 8.58 7.73 9.78
N ALA A 62 8.97 6.72 8.99
CA ALA A 62 8.53 6.59 7.59
C ALA A 62 7.01 6.38 7.49
N TRP A 63 6.43 5.50 8.32
CA TRP A 63 4.97 5.37 8.38
C TRP A 63 4.28 6.63 8.92
N GLY A 64 4.93 7.37 9.81
CA GLY A 64 4.43 8.67 10.28
C GLY A 64 4.34 9.69 9.14
N ALA A 65 5.35 9.73 8.26
CA ALA A 65 5.34 10.58 7.08
C ALA A 65 4.22 10.21 6.09
N VAL A 66 3.93 8.92 5.91
CA VAL A 66 2.78 8.45 5.10
C VAL A 66 1.47 8.98 5.67
N VAL A 67 1.23 8.79 6.96
CA VAL A 67 0.00 9.26 7.64
C VAL A 67 -0.12 10.77 7.55
N GLN A 68 0.96 11.51 7.81
CA GLN A 68 0.97 12.97 7.74
C GLN A 68 0.64 13.45 6.33
N TYR A 69 1.28 12.90 5.29
CA TYR A 69 0.99 13.27 3.92
C TYR A 69 -0.45 12.92 3.53
N ALA A 70 -0.89 11.72 3.85
CA ALA A 70 -2.22 11.23 3.51
C ALA A 70 -3.33 12.06 4.17
N ASN A 71 -3.17 12.43 5.44
CA ASN A 71 -4.11 13.30 6.15
C ASN A 71 -4.14 14.71 5.54
N ASN A 72 -2.96 15.31 5.33
CA ASN A 72 -2.87 16.69 4.82
C ASN A 72 -3.39 16.85 3.39
N ASN A 73 -3.37 15.78 2.60
CA ASN A 73 -3.76 15.80 1.20
C ASN A 73 -4.98 14.90 0.92
N ARG A 74 -5.77 14.56 1.95
CA ARG A 74 -6.84 13.57 1.81
C ARG A 74 -7.83 13.94 0.71
N GLU A 75 -8.32 15.18 0.73
CA GLU A 75 -9.31 15.67 -0.24
C GLU A 75 -8.68 15.84 -1.63
N SER A 76 -7.52 16.48 -1.71
CA SER A 76 -6.83 16.76 -2.98
C SER A 76 -6.34 15.50 -3.68
N CYS A 77 -6.00 14.45 -2.93
CA CYS A 77 -5.58 13.14 -3.44
C CYS A 77 -6.73 12.13 -3.56
N ASN A 78 -7.96 12.49 -3.16
CA ASN A 78 -9.09 11.57 -3.04
C ASN A 78 -8.73 10.29 -2.26
N ILE A 79 -7.99 10.43 -1.16
CA ILE A 79 -7.62 9.31 -0.30
C ILE A 79 -8.86 8.88 0.49
N SER A 80 -9.25 7.63 0.29
CA SER A 80 -10.40 7.06 0.98
C SER A 80 -10.13 6.90 2.48
N ILE A 81 -11.19 7.01 3.29
CA ILE A 81 -11.12 6.77 4.75
C ILE A 81 -10.47 5.40 5.06
N PRO A 82 -10.86 4.29 4.39
CA PRO A 82 -10.22 3.00 4.66
C PRO A 82 -8.71 2.99 4.38
N SER A 83 -8.25 3.70 3.35
CA SER A 83 -6.81 3.79 3.06
C SER A 83 -6.07 4.55 4.15
N LEU A 84 -6.66 5.62 4.66
CA LEU A 84 -6.10 6.39 5.76
C LEU A 84 -6.04 5.55 7.06
N ASP A 85 -7.13 4.84 7.39
CA ASP A 85 -7.20 3.96 8.55
C ASP A 85 -6.12 2.87 8.51
N ASP A 86 -5.86 2.31 7.32
CA ASP A 86 -4.78 1.36 7.09
C ASP A 86 -3.40 1.98 7.35
N PHE A 87 -3.14 3.20 6.86
CA PHE A 87 -1.87 3.90 7.12
C PHE A 87 -1.66 4.19 8.60
N GLU A 88 -2.71 4.62 9.30
CA GLU A 88 -2.65 4.85 10.74
C GLU A 88 -2.43 3.55 11.52
N ARG A 89 -3.05 2.45 11.10
CA ARG A 89 -2.79 1.11 11.67
C ARG A 89 -1.32 0.74 11.51
N TYR A 90 -0.75 0.85 10.32
CA TYR A 90 0.66 0.54 10.08
C TYR A 90 1.61 1.44 10.90
N HIS A 91 1.27 2.72 11.07
CA HIS A 91 2.05 3.62 11.92
C HIS A 91 2.01 3.19 13.39
N ARG A 92 0.83 2.85 13.94
CA ARG A 92 0.69 2.33 15.30
C ARG A 92 1.49 1.03 15.51
N GLU A 93 1.37 0.09 14.59
CA GLU A 93 2.13 -1.18 14.62
C GLU A 93 3.65 -0.92 14.59
N ALA A 94 4.10 0.05 13.79
CA ALA A 94 5.51 0.43 13.74
C ALA A 94 6.00 1.07 15.05
N LEU A 95 5.17 1.89 15.71
CA LEU A 95 5.48 2.47 17.01
C LEU A 95 5.58 1.40 18.12
N GLU A 96 4.66 0.44 18.13
CA GLU A 96 4.67 -0.69 19.06
C GLU A 96 5.91 -1.56 18.85
N ALA A 97 6.20 -1.93 17.59
CA ALA A 97 7.37 -2.73 17.28
C ALA A 97 8.66 -2.00 17.67
N ARG A 98 8.77 -0.70 17.42
CA ARG A 98 9.87 0.13 17.90
C ARG A 98 10.00 0.08 19.42
N HIS A 99 8.90 0.30 20.14
CA HIS A 99 8.91 0.29 21.60
C HIS A 99 9.42 -1.05 22.15
N ASN A 100 8.93 -2.16 21.60
CA ASN A 100 9.37 -3.50 22.00
C ASN A 100 10.85 -3.74 21.68
N VAL A 101 11.28 -3.49 20.45
CA VAL A 101 12.68 -3.68 20.04
C VAL A 101 13.65 -2.84 20.87
N CYS A 102 13.34 -1.56 21.05
CA CYS A 102 14.20 -0.64 21.80
C CYS A 102 14.23 -0.94 23.30
N ALA A 103 13.19 -1.57 23.85
CA ALA A 103 13.18 -2.09 25.20
C ALA A 103 13.89 -3.46 25.34
N GLY A 104 14.49 -3.98 24.27
CA GLY A 104 15.11 -5.31 24.25
C GLY A 104 14.10 -6.46 24.31
N ARG A 105 12.80 -6.19 24.11
CA ARG A 105 11.75 -7.21 24.10
C ARG A 105 11.75 -7.93 22.75
N PRO A 106 11.44 -9.24 22.73
CA PRO A 106 11.19 -9.96 21.50
C PRO A 106 10.08 -9.29 20.67
N ILE A 107 10.28 -9.21 19.35
CA ILE A 107 9.28 -8.66 18.41
C ILE A 107 8.05 -9.59 18.31
N ARG A 108 8.25 -10.89 18.59
CA ARG A 108 7.18 -11.88 18.71
C ARG A 108 7.15 -12.46 20.13
N PRO A 109 5.96 -12.76 20.68
CA PRO A 109 5.84 -13.52 21.91
C PRO A 109 6.63 -14.84 21.82
N TYR A 110 7.19 -15.28 22.95
CA TYR A 110 7.69 -16.64 23.08
C TYR A 110 6.54 -17.54 23.57
N PRO A 111 6.39 -18.77 23.03
CA PRO A 111 7.22 -19.38 21.99
C PRO A 111 6.88 -18.84 20.58
N PRO A 112 7.85 -18.82 19.65
CA PRO A 112 7.56 -18.49 18.25
C PRO A 112 6.52 -19.46 17.69
N ASP A 113 5.67 -19.01 16.77
CA ASP A 113 4.72 -19.87 16.06
C ASP A 113 5.46 -21.09 15.51
N ILE A 114 5.25 -22.25 16.14
CA ILE A 114 5.81 -23.51 15.67
C ILE A 114 5.03 -23.82 14.41
N ILE A 115 5.64 -23.58 13.24
CA ILE A 115 5.14 -24.12 11.99
C ILE A 115 5.38 -25.62 12.06
N LEU A 116 4.39 -26.37 12.54
CA LEU A 116 4.35 -27.82 12.37
C LEU A 116 4.24 -28.09 10.87
N ARG A 117 5.25 -28.77 10.33
CA ARG A 117 5.34 -29.16 8.92
C ARG A 117 5.13 -30.65 8.80
#